data_AF-A0A1V5Z9C8-F1
#
_entry.id   AF-A0A1V5Z9C8-F1
#
_cell.length_a   1.000
_cell.length_b   1.000
_cell.length_c   1.000
_cell.angle_alpha   90.00
_cell.angle_beta   90.00
_cell.angle_gamma   90.00
#
_symmetry.space_group_name_H-M   'P 1'
#
loop_
_entity.id
_entity.type
_entity.pdbx_description
1 polymer ?
#
loop_
_entity_poly.entity_id
_entity_poly.type
_entity_poly.pdbx_seq_one_letter_code
_entity_poly.pdbx_strand_id
1 'polypeptide(L)'
;MGKAREVSEAIRKGTQIAQRSIQRVSVGVTIPHEVWGRCGAGLVFLRPATPGTGLIAGSAARAVLEAAGVENVLSKSVGSANALNVARATLDALAKLRTFTQVRSERRLIPPEAVAAEAADIAPAESAENEAPVETPNEGAGA
;
A
#
# COMPACT_ATOMS: atom_id res chain seq x y z
N MET A 1 -4.19 -1.81 -14.65
CA MET A 1 -3.54 -0.87 -15.60
C MET A 1 -4.63 -0.34 -16.51
N GLY A 2 -4.80 0.97 -16.58
CA GLY A 2 -5.76 1.59 -17.48
C GLY A 2 -5.21 1.66 -18.90
N LYS A 3 -6.06 1.38 -19.89
CA LYS A 3 -5.75 1.53 -21.32
C LYS A 3 -6.94 2.20 -22.00
N ALA A 4 -6.67 3.26 -22.74
CA ALA A 4 -7.66 4.00 -23.54
C ALA A 4 -6.96 4.65 -24.74
N ARG A 5 -7.74 5.26 -25.64
CA ARG A 5 -7.20 6.04 -26.77
C ARG A 5 -6.69 7.41 -26.31
N GLU A 6 -7.37 8.03 -25.34
CA GLU A 6 -6.95 9.29 -24.74
C GLU A 6 -6.22 9.08 -23.41
N VAL A 7 -5.27 9.97 -23.12
CA VAL A 7 -4.44 9.89 -21.91
C VAL A 7 -5.28 10.08 -20.65
N SER A 8 -6.15 11.10 -20.62
CA SER A 8 -7.01 11.40 -19.47
C SER A 8 -7.94 10.24 -19.12
N GLU A 9 -8.54 9.60 -20.14
CA GLU A 9 -9.36 8.41 -19.94
C GLU A 9 -8.55 7.22 -19.40
N ALA A 10 -7.32 7.00 -19.90
CA ALA A 10 -6.47 5.91 -19.46
C ALA A 10 -6.10 6.05 -17.98
N ILE A 11 -5.84 7.27 -17.52
CA ILE A 11 -5.58 7.59 -16.12
C ILE A 11 -6.82 7.31 -15.28
N ARG A 12 -8.00 7.82 -15.67
CA ARG A 12 -9.27 7.59 -14.94
C ARG A 12 -9.58 6.09 -14.80
N LYS A 13 -9.43 5.31 -15.88
CA LYS A 13 -9.59 3.85 -15.85
C LYS A 13 -8.53 3.19 -14.96
N GLY A 14 -7.30 3.69 -14.97
CA GLY A 14 -6.23 3.24 -14.08
C GLY A 14 -6.58 3.41 -12.61
N THR A 15 -7.05 4.60 -12.22
CA THR A 15 -7.46 4.92 -10.85
C THR A 15 -8.65 4.07 -10.40
N GLN A 16 -9.65 3.88 -11.26
CA GLN A 16 -10.82 3.04 -10.92
C GLN A 16 -10.42 1.57 -10.70
N ILE A 17 -9.49 1.03 -11.49
CA ILE A 17 -8.97 -0.32 -11.27
C ILE A 17 -8.20 -0.38 -9.94
N ALA A 18 -7.37 0.61 -9.64
CA ALA A 18 -6.58 0.65 -8.40
C ALA A 18 -7.48 0.69 -7.16
N GLN A 19 -8.55 1.48 -7.18
CA GLN A 19 -9.53 1.54 -6.09
C GLN A 19 -10.22 0.19 -5.82
N ARG A 20 -10.44 -0.62 -6.86
CA ARG A 20 -11.01 -1.97 -6.70
C ARG A 20 -10.00 -2.98 -6.16
N SER A 21 -8.70 -2.74 -6.34
CA SER A 21 -7.62 -3.67 -5.98
C SER A 21 -6.76 -3.14 -4.83
N ILE A 22 -7.38 -2.57 -3.81
CA ILE A 22 -6.67 -2.12 -2.61
C ILE A 22 -6.25 -3.35 -1.79
N GLN A 23 -4.98 -3.41 -1.42
CA GLN A 23 -4.43 -4.43 -0.55
C GLN A 23 -3.99 -3.78 0.76
N ARG A 24 -4.38 -4.37 1.89
CA ARG A 24 -3.87 -3.97 3.20
C ARG A 24 -2.49 -4.58 3.40
N VAL A 25 -1.52 -3.76 3.79
CA VAL A 25 -0.13 -4.16 4.00
C VAL A 25 0.29 -3.82 5.42
N SER A 26 1.10 -4.69 6.01
CA SER A 26 1.57 -4.58 7.40
C SER A 26 2.75 -3.63 7.51
N VAL A 27 2.50 -2.32 7.42
CA VAL A 27 3.54 -1.29 7.44
C VAL A 27 3.29 -0.28 8.56
N GLY A 28 4.36 0.20 9.18
CA GLY A 28 4.37 1.39 10.05
C GLY A 28 5.37 2.40 9.50
N VAL A 29 6.14 3.04 10.39
CA VAL A 29 7.24 3.96 10.01
C VAL A 29 8.31 3.28 9.14
N THR A 30 8.54 1.98 9.34
CA THR A 30 9.38 1.11 8.51
C THR A 30 8.74 -0.27 8.31
N ILE A 31 9.36 -1.13 7.50
CA ILE A 31 8.89 -2.51 7.27
C ILE A 31 9.34 -3.45 8.40
N PRO A 32 8.58 -4.52 8.71
CA PRO A 32 8.91 -5.43 9.82
C PRO A 32 10.19 -6.26 9.61
N HIS A 33 10.45 -6.70 8.38
CA HIS A 33 11.59 -7.56 8.04
C HIS A 33 11.98 -7.38 6.58
N GLU A 34 13.16 -7.89 6.22
CA GLU A 34 13.63 -7.88 4.83
C GLU A 34 12.85 -8.86 3.94
N VAL A 35 12.53 -8.45 2.72
CA VAL A 35 11.69 -9.24 1.83
C VAL A 35 12.09 -9.07 0.36
N TRP A 36 11.90 -10.14 -0.40
CA TRP A 36 12.08 -10.17 -1.85
C TRP A 36 10.73 -10.25 -2.56
N GLY A 37 10.48 -9.25 -3.42
CA GLY A 37 9.38 -9.24 -4.37
C GLY A 37 9.83 -9.61 -5.77
N ARG A 38 8.97 -10.28 -6.53
CA ARG A 38 9.26 -10.69 -7.90
C ARG A 38 8.06 -10.48 -8.81
N CYS A 39 8.31 -9.90 -9.98
CA CYS A 39 7.35 -9.88 -11.07
C CYS A 39 8.08 -10.07 -12.41
N GLY A 40 7.85 -11.22 -13.06
CA GLY A 40 8.58 -11.62 -14.26
C GLY A 40 10.09 -11.67 -14.02
N ALA A 41 10.83 -10.84 -14.76
CA ALA A 41 12.28 -10.66 -14.64
C ALA A 41 12.70 -9.52 -13.69
N GLY A 42 11.75 -8.79 -13.09
CA GLY A 42 12.03 -7.77 -12.09
C GLY A 42 12.04 -8.36 -10.69
N LEU A 43 13.13 -8.12 -9.94
CA LEU A 43 13.26 -8.44 -8.52
C LEU A 43 13.41 -7.14 -7.74
N VAL A 44 12.72 -7.02 -6.61
CA VAL A 44 12.84 -5.89 -5.70
C VAL A 44 13.17 -6.43 -4.32
N PHE A 45 14.28 -5.98 -3.78
CA PHE A 45 14.65 -6.22 -2.40
C PHE A 45 14.24 -5.02 -1.56
N LEU A 46 13.55 -5.28 -0.44
CA LEU A 46 13.21 -4.29 0.58
C LEU A 46 13.90 -4.67 1.88
N ARG A 47 14.54 -3.70 2.51
CA ARG A 47 15.21 -3.86 3.80
C ARG A 47 14.76 -2.76 4.77
N PRO A 48 14.44 -3.10 6.03
CA PRO A 48 14.10 -2.11 7.04
C PRO A 48 15.25 -1.12 7.26
N ALA A 49 14.88 0.10 7.59
CA ALA A 49 15.81 1.19 7.83
C ALA A 49 15.54 1.84 9.18
N THR A 50 16.59 2.41 9.78
CA THR A 50 16.47 3.20 11.01
C THR A 50 15.68 4.48 10.74
N PRO A 51 14.94 5.00 11.74
CA PRO A 51 14.26 6.29 11.62
C PRO A 51 15.24 7.39 11.19
N GLY A 52 14.80 8.26 10.27
CA GLY A 52 15.63 9.34 9.72
C GLY A 52 16.46 8.97 8.49
N THR A 53 16.42 7.70 8.04
CA THR A 53 17.04 7.29 6.77
C THR A 53 16.26 7.82 5.56
N GLY A 54 14.95 8.00 5.71
CA GLY A 54 14.04 8.35 4.64
C GLY A 54 13.86 7.22 3.62
N LEU A 55 13.27 7.57 2.47
CA LEU A 55 12.87 6.60 1.47
C LEU A 55 13.90 6.47 0.33
N ILE A 56 14.79 5.51 0.46
CA ILE A 56 15.83 5.22 -0.54
C ILE A 56 15.33 4.13 -1.50
N ALA A 57 14.74 4.58 -2.60
CA ALA A 57 14.17 3.71 -3.61
C ALA A 57 14.31 4.24 -5.03
N GLY A 58 14.28 3.32 -6.01
CA GLY A 58 14.13 3.71 -7.42
C GLY A 58 12.74 4.29 -7.67
N SER A 59 12.58 5.12 -8.71
CA SER A 59 11.34 5.90 -8.95
C SER A 59 10.04 5.09 -8.89
N ALA A 60 10.00 3.94 -9.56
CA ALA A 60 8.81 3.08 -9.57
C ALA A 60 8.49 2.46 -8.19
N ALA A 61 9.52 2.03 -7.46
CA ALA A 61 9.33 1.49 -6.11
C ALA A 61 8.98 2.60 -5.11
N ARG A 62 9.59 3.78 -5.25
CA ARG A 62 9.32 4.97 -4.45
C ARG A 62 7.84 5.35 -4.49
N ALA A 63 7.26 5.48 -5.68
CA ALA A 63 5.84 5.83 -5.82
C ALA A 63 4.90 4.84 -5.11
N VAL A 64 5.24 3.55 -5.10
CA VAL A 64 4.45 2.52 -4.41
C VAL A 64 4.62 2.61 -2.89
N LEU A 65 5.86 2.80 -2.42
CA LEU A 65 6.17 2.85 -0.99
C LEU A 65 5.63 4.12 -0.32
N GLU A 66 5.68 5.27 -1.01
CA GLU A 66 5.05 6.51 -0.56
C GLU A 66 3.53 6.36 -0.46
N ALA A 67 2.90 5.75 -1.47
CA ALA A 67 1.46 5.48 -1.44
C ALA A 67 1.06 4.48 -0.34
N ALA A 68 1.97 3.62 0.09
CA ALA A 68 1.75 2.70 1.21
C ALA A 68 1.99 3.35 2.58
N GLY A 69 2.51 4.59 2.64
CA GLY A 69 2.79 5.29 3.89
C GLY A 69 4.10 4.86 4.57
N VAL A 70 5.05 4.28 3.83
CA VAL A 70 6.36 3.90 4.38
C VAL A 70 7.30 5.10 4.33
N GLU A 71 7.84 5.51 5.48
CA GLU A 71 8.77 6.65 5.56
C GLU A 71 10.23 6.23 5.40
N ASN A 72 10.62 5.11 6.04
CA ASN A 72 12.01 4.68 6.12
C ASN A 72 12.17 3.28 5.53
N VAL A 73 12.82 3.18 4.37
CA VAL A 73 13.17 1.89 3.78
C VAL A 73 14.35 2.00 2.83
N LEU A 74 15.14 0.94 2.77
CA LEU A 74 16.15 0.74 1.74
C LEU A 74 15.59 -0.24 0.71
N SER A 75 15.66 0.12 -0.56
CA SER A 75 15.29 -0.80 -1.63
C SER A 75 16.30 -0.86 -2.75
N LYS A 76 16.36 -2.03 -3.39
CA LYS A 76 17.15 -2.23 -4.60
C LYS A 76 16.35 -3.04 -5.60
N SER A 77 16.21 -2.50 -6.81
CA SER A 77 15.75 -3.29 -7.96
C SER A 77 16.93 -4.04 -8.58
N VAL A 78 16.71 -5.31 -8.88
CA VAL A 78 17.68 -6.22 -9.51
C VAL A 78 16.99 -6.90 -10.69
N GLY A 79 17.73 -7.10 -11.79
CA GLY A 79 17.20 -7.68 -13.03
C GLY A 79 16.59 -6.61 -13.94
N SER A 80 15.28 -6.69 -14.21
CA SER A 80 14.62 -5.79 -15.17
C SER A 80 14.44 -4.37 -14.65
N ALA A 81 14.79 -3.37 -15.48
CA ALA A 81 14.56 -1.95 -15.21
C ALA A 81 13.15 -1.45 -15.62
N ASN A 82 12.26 -2.34 -16.08
CA ASN A 82 10.91 -1.96 -16.49
C ASN A 82 10.08 -1.50 -15.28
N ALA A 83 9.66 -0.24 -15.27
CA ALA A 83 8.90 0.38 -14.18
C ALA A 83 7.63 -0.38 -13.79
N LEU A 84 6.91 -0.97 -14.76
CA LEU A 84 5.69 -1.74 -14.47
C LEU A 84 5.98 -3.02 -13.68
N ASN A 85 7.07 -3.71 -14.04
CA ASN A 85 7.47 -4.94 -13.34
C ASN A 85 8.04 -4.61 -11.97
N VAL A 86 8.82 -3.54 -11.85
CA VAL A 86 9.33 -3.06 -10.56
C VAL A 86 8.18 -2.70 -9.63
N ALA A 87 7.19 -1.91 -10.07
CA ALA A 87 6.04 -1.54 -9.26
C ALA A 87 5.23 -2.77 -8.80
N ARG A 88 4.99 -3.73 -9.69
CA ARG A 88 4.30 -4.99 -9.33
C ARG A 88 5.13 -5.87 -8.39
N ALA A 89 6.44 -5.93 -8.58
CA ALA A 89 7.34 -6.65 -7.69
C ALA A 89 7.36 -6.00 -6.30
N THR A 90 7.31 -4.67 -6.20
CA THR A 90 7.19 -3.97 -4.91
C THR A 90 5.85 -4.29 -4.23
N LEU A 91 4.74 -4.32 -4.96
CA LEU A 91 3.45 -4.75 -4.39
C LEU A 91 3.49 -6.19 -3.87
N ASP A 92 4.11 -7.11 -4.63
CA ASP A 92 4.33 -8.50 -4.20
C ASP A 92 5.24 -8.58 -2.95
N ALA A 93 6.28 -7.74 -2.86
CA ALA A 93 7.13 -7.65 -1.68
C ALA A 93 6.32 -7.21 -0.44
N LEU A 94 5.49 -6.18 -0.57
CA LEU A 94 4.66 -5.68 0.52
C LEU A 94 3.59 -6.69 0.96
N ALA A 95 2.99 -7.43 0.02
CA ALA A 95 1.99 -8.45 0.31
C ALA A 95 2.58 -9.65 1.10
N LYS A 96 3.89 -9.87 1.03
CA LYS A 96 4.59 -10.93 1.77
C LYS A 96 4.96 -10.53 3.20
N LEU A 97 4.84 -9.25 3.55
CA LEU A 97 5.11 -8.80 4.90
C LEU A 97 4.12 -9.46 5.86
N ARG A 98 4.64 -9.82 7.03
CA ARG A 98 3.90 -10.43 8.13
C ARG A 98 4.24 -9.70 9.40
N THR A 99 3.24 -9.50 10.25
CA THR A 99 3.46 -8.95 11.58
C THR A 99 3.97 -10.03 12.53
N PHE A 100 4.61 -9.58 13.60
CA PHE A 100 5.05 -10.45 14.68
C PHE A 100 3.89 -11.24 15.29
N THR A 101 2.74 -10.60 15.49
CA THR A 101 1.50 -11.21 15.99
C THR A 101 1.00 -12.33 15.06
N GLN A 102 1.02 -12.10 13.75
CA GLN A 102 0.61 -13.08 12.75
C GLN A 102 1.53 -14.31 12.72
N VAL A 103 2.85 -14.12 12.77
CA VAL A 103 3.79 -15.24 12.76
C VAL A 103 3.71 -16.06 14.06
N ARG A 104 3.50 -15.41 15.20
CA ARG A 104 3.36 -16.11 16.49
C ARG A 104 2.09 -16.96 16.58
N SER A 105 0.96 -16.43 16.10
CA SER A 105 -0.30 -17.18 16.06
C SER A 105 -0.22 -18.39 15.12
N GLU A 106 0.38 -18.23 13.94
CA GLU A 106 0.65 -19.32 13.01
C GLU A 106 1.49 -20.44 13.64
N ARG A 107 2.47 -20.08 14.48
CA ARG A 107 3.41 -21.01 15.13
C ARG A 107 2.92 -21.57 16.47
N ARG A 108 1.74 -21.17 16.96
CA ARG A 108 1.12 -21.64 18.22
C ARG A 108 2.02 -21.47 19.47
N LEU A 109 2.83 -20.41 19.50
CA LEU A 109 3.69 -20.07 20.65
C LEU A 109 2.97 -18.98 21.49
N ILE A 110 2.27 -19.37 22.58
CA ILE A 110 1.69 -18.56 23.70
C ILE A 110 0.17 -18.13 23.56
N PRO A 111 -0.63 -18.02 24.67
CA PRO A 111 -2.11 -17.88 24.70
C PRO A 111 -2.70 -16.57 24.10
N PRO A 112 -4.00 -16.57 23.71
CA PRO A 112 -4.65 -15.50 22.94
C PRO A 112 -4.79 -14.13 23.67
N GLU A 113 -4.44 -14.06 24.96
CA GLU A 113 -4.67 -12.92 25.84
C GLU A 113 -3.63 -11.81 25.66
N ALA A 114 -2.39 -12.18 25.30
CA ALA A 114 -1.33 -11.23 24.92
C ALA A 114 -1.45 -10.76 23.46
N VAL A 115 -2.26 -11.45 22.65
CA VAL A 115 -2.44 -11.16 21.22
C VAL A 115 -3.47 -10.05 21.00
N ALA A 116 -4.40 -9.86 21.95
CA ALA A 116 -5.41 -8.81 21.92
C ALA A 116 -4.89 -7.42 22.32
N ALA A 117 -3.85 -7.35 23.16
CA ALA A 117 -3.32 -6.07 23.67
C ALA A 117 -2.46 -5.31 22.63
N GLU A 118 -1.83 -6.00 21.67
CA GLU A 118 -1.01 -5.39 20.60
C GLU A 118 -1.69 -5.39 19.21
N ALA A 119 -2.84 -6.07 19.05
CA ALA A 119 -3.59 -6.06 17.80
C ALA A 119 -4.43 -4.78 17.57
N ALA A 120 -4.59 -3.94 18.61
CA ALA A 120 -5.40 -2.72 18.55
C ALA A 120 -4.84 -1.63 17.62
N ASP A 121 -3.54 -1.67 17.29
CA ASP A 121 -2.92 -0.67 16.39
C ASP A 121 -3.11 -1.00 14.90
N ILE A 122 -3.69 -2.16 14.56
CA ILE A 122 -3.83 -2.62 13.17
C ILE A 122 -5.25 -3.15 12.89
N ALA A 123 -6.25 -2.26 13.00
CA ALA A 123 -7.40 -2.05 12.09
C ALA A 123 -8.71 -1.70 12.85
N PRO A 124 -9.60 -0.81 12.32
CA PRO A 124 -9.46 0.16 11.23
C PRO A 124 -9.66 1.62 11.71
N ALA A 125 -9.04 2.59 11.04
CA ALA A 125 -9.65 3.93 11.00
C ALA A 125 -11.01 3.77 10.31
N GLU A 126 -12.05 4.01 11.10
CA GLU A 126 -13.45 3.73 10.83
C GLU A 126 -13.97 4.41 9.57
N SER A 127 -14.89 3.71 8.91
CA SER A 127 -15.93 4.37 8.14
C SER A 127 -16.93 4.95 9.14
N ALA A 128 -16.92 6.27 9.32
CA ALA A 128 -18.06 7.05 9.80
C ALA A 128 -18.48 7.93 8.61
N GLU A 129 -19.58 7.63 7.92
CA GLU A 129 -20.91 8.18 8.24
C GLU A 129 -20.84 9.73 8.24
N ASN A 130 -21.27 10.41 7.18
CA ASN A 130 -22.70 10.60 6.96
C ASN A 130 -23.03 10.84 5.48
N GLU A 131 -23.90 9.99 4.93
CA GLU A 131 -24.83 10.42 3.89
C GLU A 131 -25.87 11.33 4.55
N ALA A 132 -25.94 12.58 4.12
CA ALA A 132 -27.17 13.36 4.25
C ALA A 132 -27.33 14.24 2.98
N PRO A 133 -28.57 14.52 2.58
CA PRO A 133 -28.98 14.39 1.19
C PRO A 133 -29.05 15.73 0.42
N VAL A 134 -29.12 15.55 -0.90
CA VAL A 134 -29.73 16.40 -1.93
C VAL A 134 -30.58 17.57 -1.41
N GLU A 135 -30.18 18.80 -1.78
CA GLU A 135 -31.12 19.86 -2.18
C GLU A 135 -30.38 20.90 -3.02
N THR A 136 -30.55 20.83 -4.35
CA THR A 136 -30.52 22.01 -5.21
C THR A 136 -31.77 22.84 -4.92
N PRO A 137 -31.66 24.13 -4.56
CA PRO A 137 -32.75 25.06 -4.76
C PRO A 137 -32.61 25.63 -6.16
N ASN A 138 -33.44 25.16 -7.09
CA ASN A 138 -33.84 25.96 -8.23
C ASN A 138 -35.18 26.61 -7.89
N GLU A 139 -35.19 27.93 -7.75
CA GLU A 139 -36.28 28.89 -7.92
C GLU A 139 -35.60 30.27 -7.74
N GLY A 140 -35.60 31.27 -8.62
CA GLY A 140 -36.57 31.63 -9.64
C GLY A 140 -37.29 32.95 -9.26
N ALA A 141 -36.60 34.09 -9.25
CA ALA A 141 -37.10 35.49 -9.28
C ALA A 141 -35.89 36.42 -9.09
N GLY A 142 -35.62 37.52 -9.80
CA GLY A 142 -36.46 38.46 -10.51
C GLY A 142 -36.05 39.87 -10.05
N ALA A 143 -35.26 40.59 -10.87
CA ALA A 143 -35.14 42.06 -10.99
C ALA A 143 -34.02 42.41 -11.97
#